data_AF-A0A227J409-F1
#
_entry.id   AF-A0A227J409-F1
#
_cell.length_a   1.000
_cell.length_b   1.000
_cell.length_c   1.000
_cell.angle_alpha   90.00
_cell.angle_beta   90.00
_cell.angle_gamma   90.00
#
_symmetry.space_group_name_H-M   'P 1'
#
loop_
_entity.id
_entity.type
_entity.pdbx_description
1 polymer ?
#
loop_
_entity_poly.entity_id
_entity_poly.type
_entity_poly.pdbx_seq_one_letter_code
_entity_poly.pdbx_strand_id
1 'polypeptide(L)'
;VTTRYGQVAGFLVKKSLLLVTFFIVAVAAVSFFAKTTSTAFVPQEDKGILLVNVQLPDSASLSRTEEVTSDLMKMIEEEPGVDGVTVANGFSFMTGAAASNG
;
A
#
# COMPACT_ATOMS: atom_id res chain seq x y z
N VAL A 1 -33.10 -18.13 -29.90
CA VAL A 1 -31.79 -18.06 -29.21
C VAL A 1 -31.11 -19.43 -29.14
N THR A 2 -31.86 -20.48 -28.80
CA THR A 2 -31.42 -21.90 -28.73
C THR A 2 -30.84 -22.46 -30.04
N THR A 3 -31.40 -22.13 -31.21
CA THR A 3 -30.95 -22.69 -32.50
C THR A 3 -29.57 -22.17 -32.93
N ARG A 4 -29.29 -20.88 -32.71
CA ARG A 4 -27.99 -20.26 -33.03
C ARG A 4 -26.88 -20.78 -32.12
N TYR A 5 -27.18 -20.96 -30.83
CA TYR A 5 -26.25 -21.55 -29.87
C TYR A 5 -25.82 -22.97 -30.30
N GLY A 6 -26.78 -23.82 -30.68
CA GLY A 6 -26.50 -25.20 -31.12
C GLY A 6 -25.64 -25.28 -32.38
N GLN A 7 -25.84 -24.37 -33.35
CA GLN A 7 -25.04 -24.31 -34.57
C GLN A 7 -23.57 -23.92 -34.29
N VAL A 8 -23.36 -22.92 -33.43
CA VAL A 8 -22.01 -22.48 -33.04
C VAL A 8 -21.30 -23.55 -32.22
N ALA A 9 -22.00 -24.16 -31.25
CA ALA A 9 -21.46 -25.25 -30.45
C ALA A 9 -21.08 -26.46 -31.33
N GLY A 10 -21.96 -26.89 -32.24
CA GLY A 10 -21.71 -28.01 -33.14
C GLY A 10 -20.53 -27.76 -34.11
N PHE A 11 -20.33 -26.52 -34.56
CA PHE A 11 -19.17 -26.14 -35.37
C PHE A 11 -17.87 -26.17 -34.57
N LEU A 12 -17.89 -25.63 -33.34
CA LEU A 12 -16.72 -25.56 -32.48
C LEU A 12 -16.26 -26.94 -31.98
N VAL A 13 -17.20 -27.83 -31.63
CA VAL A 13 -16.87 -29.20 -31.16
C VAL A 13 -16.15 -30.01 -32.26
N LYS A 14 -16.49 -29.80 -33.53
CA LYS A 14 -15.77 -30.42 -34.66
C LYS A 14 -14.33 -29.91 -34.83
N LYS A 15 -13.99 -28.78 -34.21
CA LYS A 15 -12.62 -28.22 -34.15
C LYS A 15 -12.06 -28.32 -32.71
N SER A 16 -12.13 -29.51 -32.12
CA SER A 16 -11.70 -29.75 -30.73
C SER A 16 -10.25 -29.31 -30.47
N LEU A 17 -9.34 -29.48 -31.42
CA LEU A 17 -7.94 -29.06 -31.29
C LEU A 17 -7.79 -27.53 -31.15
N LEU A 18 -8.63 -26.76 -31.85
CA LEU A 18 -8.67 -25.30 -31.72
C LEU A 18 -9.21 -24.91 -30.33
N LEU A 19 -10.26 -25.57 -29.86
CA LEU A 19 -10.84 -25.33 -28.53
C LEU A 19 -9.84 -25.63 -27.42
N VAL A 20 -9.14 -26.77 -27.48
CA VAL A 20 -8.15 -27.17 -26.48
C VAL A 20 -6.98 -26.21 -26.46
N THR A 21 -6.46 -25.82 -27.63
CA THR A 21 -5.35 -24.86 -27.72
C THR A 21 -5.76 -23.50 -27.14
N PHE A 22 -6.95 -23.01 -27.51
CA PHE A 22 -7.46 -21.75 -26.97
C PHE A 22 -7.64 -21.80 -25.45
N PHE A 23 -8.16 -22.91 -24.92
CA PHE A 23 -8.31 -23.11 -23.49
C PHE A 23 -6.97 -23.08 -22.74
N ILE A 24 -5.95 -23.77 -23.27
CA ILE A 24 -4.60 -23.76 -22.69
C ILE A 24 -4.01 -22.34 -22.68
N VAL A 25 -4.14 -21.61 -23.79
CA VAL A 25 -3.68 -20.21 -23.88
C VAL A 25 -4.40 -19.32 -22.88
N ALA A 26 -5.72 -19.47 -22.73
CA ALA A 26 -6.49 -18.71 -21.76
C ALA A 26 -6.04 -18.99 -20.32
N VAL A 27 -5.82 -20.26 -19.95
CA VAL A 27 -5.33 -20.65 -18.62
C VAL A 27 -3.92 -20.11 -18.38
N ALA A 28 -3.04 -20.18 -19.37
CA ALA A 28 -1.69 -19.63 -19.28
C ALA A 28 -1.70 -18.10 -19.09
N ALA A 29 -2.54 -17.38 -19.85
CA ALA A 29 -2.69 -15.95 -19.73
C ALA A 29 -3.20 -15.55 -18.34
N VAL A 30 -4.25 -16.21 -17.84
CA VAL A 30 -4.78 -15.96 -16.48
C VAL A 30 -3.71 -16.23 -15.42
N SER A 31 -2.96 -17.32 -15.55
CA SER A 31 -1.90 -17.66 -14.60
C SER A 31 -0.76 -16.64 -14.62
N PHE A 32 -0.41 -16.11 -15.79
CA PHE A 32 0.61 -15.08 -15.95
C PHE A 32 0.15 -13.75 -15.32
N PHE A 33 -1.08 -13.32 -15.60
CA PHE A 33 -1.63 -12.09 -15.03
C PHE A 33 -1.84 -12.21 -13.51
N ALA A 34 -2.27 -13.38 -13.02
CA ALA A 34 -2.41 -13.61 -11.58
C ALA A 34 -1.06 -13.49 -10.83
N LYS A 35 0.05 -13.87 -11.46
CA LYS A 35 1.40 -13.72 -10.88
C LYS A 35 1.99 -12.33 -11.03
N THR A 36 1.62 -11.60 -12.09
CA THR A 36 2.21 -10.29 -12.43
C THR A 36 1.43 -9.12 -11.87
N THR A 37 0.14 -9.32 -11.55
CA THR A 37 -0.69 -8.28 -10.95
C THR A 37 -0.24 -8.02 -9.52
N SER A 38 0.00 -6.75 -9.20
CA SER A 38 0.41 -6.32 -7.86
C SER A 38 -0.64 -6.77 -6.83
N THR A 39 -0.18 -7.48 -5.79
CA THR A 39 -1.02 -7.97 -4.69
C THR A 39 -1.36 -6.88 -3.66
N ALA A 40 -1.13 -5.61 -3.99
CA ALA A 40 -1.47 -4.50 -3.11
C ALA A 40 -2.99 -4.46 -2.92
N PHE A 41 -3.44 -4.81 -1.70
CA PHE A 41 -4.85 -4.89 -1.34
C PHE A 41 -5.59 -3.55 -1.52
N VAL A 42 -4.88 -2.43 -1.36
CA VAL A 42 -5.31 -1.06 -1.66
C VAL A 42 -4.06 -0.28 -2.07
N PRO A 43 -4.07 0.49 -3.18
CA PRO A 43 -2.95 1.38 -3.50
C PRO A 43 -2.76 2.39 -2.36
N GLN A 44 -1.51 2.71 -2.01
CA GLN A 44 -1.25 3.77 -1.04
C GLN A 44 -1.81 5.08 -1.59
N GLU A 45 -2.79 5.62 -0.89
CA GLU A 45 -3.41 6.90 -1.21
C GLU A 45 -2.66 8.01 -0.48
N ASP A 46 -2.38 9.11 -1.18
CA ASP A 46 -1.87 10.32 -0.56
C ASP A 46 -3.01 11.00 0.22
N LYS A 47 -2.90 11.01 1.54
CA LYS A 47 -3.89 11.60 2.45
C LYS A 47 -3.51 13.02 2.89
N GLY A 48 -2.43 13.59 2.35
CA GLY A 48 -1.93 14.90 2.75
C GLY A 48 -1.39 14.95 4.19
N ILE A 49 -1.12 13.79 4.81
CA ILE A 49 -0.57 13.70 6.16
C ILE A 49 0.63 12.75 6.18
N LEU A 50 1.67 13.13 6.91
CA LEU A 50 2.82 12.29 7.19
C LEU A 50 2.90 12.04 8.69
N LEU A 51 3.02 10.77 9.08
CA LEU A 51 3.21 10.37 10.46
C LEU A 51 4.68 10.01 10.64
N VAL A 52 5.36 10.73 11.53
CA VAL A 52 6.79 10.54 11.82
C VAL A 52 6.95 10.15 13.28
N ASN A 53 7.71 9.08 13.55
CA ASN A 53 8.10 8.71 14.90
C ASN A 53 9.54 9.16 15.14
N VAL A 54 9.74 10.03 16.13
CA VAL A 54 11.07 10.50 16.56
C VAL A 54 11.42 9.78 17.84
N GLN A 55 12.49 8.98 17.81
CA GLN A 55 12.94 8.20 18.96
C GLN A 55 14.39 8.54 19.28
N LEU A 56 14.65 9.01 20.49
CA LEU A 56 15.98 9.22 21.04
C LEU A 56 16.50 7.95 21.72
N PRO A 57 17.82 7.85 21.99
CA PRO A 57 18.38 6.75 22.77
C PRO A 57 17.68 6.56 24.12
N ASP A 58 17.68 5.32 24.59
CA ASP A 58 17.14 4.98 25.91
C ASP A 58 17.79 5.83 27.01
N SER A 59 16.99 6.24 27.99
CA SER A 59 17.37 7.18 29.07
C SER A 59 17.48 8.66 28.68
N ALA A 60 17.07 9.06 27.47
CA ALA A 60 16.85 10.47 27.17
C ALA A 60 15.71 11.04 28.05
N SER A 61 15.95 12.22 28.62
CA SER A 61 14.93 12.95 29.38
C SER A 61 13.90 13.58 28.43
N LEU A 62 12.69 13.82 28.93
CA LEU A 62 11.63 14.47 28.16
C LEU A 62 12.09 15.84 27.62
N SER A 63 12.80 16.63 28.44
CA SER A 63 13.34 17.92 28.03
C SER A 63 14.35 17.83 26.88
N ARG A 64 15.12 16.73 26.79
CA ARG A 64 16.05 16.51 25.69
C ARG A 64 15.31 16.15 24.40
N THR A 65 14.25 15.36 24.51
CA THR A 65 13.36 15.03 23.39
C THR A 65 12.66 16.30 22.89
N GLU A 66 12.15 17.15 23.79
CA GLU A 66 11.53 18.43 23.43
C GLU A 66 12.46 19.37 22.66
N GLU A 67 13.73 19.47 23.06
CA GLU A 67 14.73 20.27 22.36
C GLU A 67 14.94 19.77 20.92
N VAL A 68 15.13 18.46 20.75
CA VAL A 68 15.34 17.86 19.43
C VAL A 68 14.10 17.99 18.55
N THR A 69 12.91 17.72 19.09
CA THR A 69 11.68 17.82 18.30
C THR A 69 11.32 19.26 17.97
N SER A 70 11.69 20.24 18.81
CA SER A 70 11.55 21.67 18.49
C SER A 70 12.42 22.08 17.31
N ASP A 71 13.66 21.60 17.25
CA ASP A 71 14.54 21.90 16.11
C ASP A 71 14.09 21.20 14.84
N LEU A 72 13.58 19.96 14.94
CA LEU A 72 12.94 19.27 13.81
C LEU A 72 11.71 20.02 13.30
N MET A 73 10.85 20.51 14.20
CA MET A 73 9.65 21.26 13.84
C MET A 73 9.98 22.50 13.02
N LYS A 74 10.98 23.30 13.45
CA LYS A 74 11.44 24.48 12.70
C LYS A 74 11.90 24.13 11.28
N MET A 75 12.69 23.07 11.14
CA MET A 75 13.17 22.63 9.82
C MET A 75 12.02 22.18 8.92
N ILE A 76 11.03 21.46 9.47
CA ILE A 76 9.89 20.96 8.69
C ILE A 76 8.93 22.10 8.31
N GLU A 77 8.74 23.09 9.16
CA GLU A 77 7.91 24.26 8.86
C GLU A 77 8.50 25.16 7.76
N GLU A 78 9.81 25.13 7.55
CA GLU A 78 10.47 25.84 6.44
C GLU A 78 10.29 25.13 5.08
N GLU A 79 9.87 23.86 5.07
CA GLU A 79 9.71 23.10 3.83
C GLU A 79 8.44 23.49 3.06
N PRO A 80 8.55 23.79 1.76
CA PRO A 80 7.40 24.17 0.94
C PRO A 80 6.41 23.01 0.80
N GLY A 81 5.17 23.24 1.18
CA GLY A 81 4.08 22.25 1.12
C GLY A 81 3.65 21.68 2.47
N VAL A 82 4.28 22.12 3.57
CA VAL A 82 3.83 21.81 4.93
C VAL A 82 2.87 22.91 5.41
N ASP A 83 1.60 22.58 5.60
CA ASP A 83 0.60 23.50 6.16
C ASP A 83 0.66 23.58 7.70
N GLY A 84 1.20 22.55 8.36
CA GLY A 84 1.36 22.54 9.81
C GLY A 84 1.98 21.26 10.35
N VAL A 85 2.59 21.37 11.53
CA VAL A 85 3.25 20.27 12.23
C VAL A 85 2.66 20.15 13.64
N THR A 86 2.26 18.94 14.03
CA THR A 86 1.82 18.64 15.40
C THR A 86 2.76 17.62 16.02
N VAL A 87 3.21 17.90 17.24
CA VAL A 87 4.14 17.05 17.98
C VAL A 87 3.51 16.63 19.30
N ALA A 88 3.68 15.36 19.66
CA ALA A 88 3.33 14.81 20.96
C ALA A 88 4.54 14.10 21.57
N ASN A 89 5.34 14.82 22.36
CA ASN A 89 6.48 14.25 23.07
C ASN A 89 6.03 13.51 24.34
N GLY A 90 6.77 12.49 24.75
CA GLY A 90 6.49 11.71 25.96
C GLY A 90 5.50 10.57 25.74
N PHE A 91 5.04 10.34 24.50
CA PHE A 91 4.05 9.32 24.16
C PHE A 91 4.38 8.68 22.81
N SER A 92 4.68 7.38 22.82
CA SER A 92 4.93 6.65 21.58
C SER A 92 3.62 6.13 20.98
N PHE A 93 3.23 6.68 19.83
CA PHE A 93 2.09 6.19 19.06
C PHE A 93 2.25 4.72 18.64
N MET A 94 3.48 4.24 18.45
CA MET A 94 3.73 2.85 18.03
C MET A 94 3.46 1.83 19.14
N THR A 95 3.69 2.18 20.40
CA THR A 95 3.53 1.28 21.55
C THR A 95 2.34 1.62 22.43
N GLY A 96 1.74 2.81 22.28
CA GLY A 96 0.64 3.31 23.09
C GLY A 96 1.02 3.62 24.53
N ALA A 97 2.32 3.77 24.82
CA ALA A 97 2.86 3.95 26.17
C ALA A 97 3.58 5.29 26.32
N ALA A 98 3.64 5.77 27.57
CA ALA A 98 4.45 6.92 27.92
C ALA A 98 5.95 6.56 27.82
N ALA A 99 6.69 7.34 27.04
CA ALA A 99 8.12 7.13 26.80
C ALA A 99 8.81 8.49 26.72
N SER A 100 9.73 8.79 27.64
CA SER A 100 10.39 10.11 27.69
C SER A 100 11.32 10.37 26.50
N ASN A 101 11.72 9.32 25.79
CA ASN A 101 12.61 9.33 24.63
C ASN A 101 11.86 9.21 23.30
N GLY A 102 10.55 9.45 23.27
CA GLY A 102 9.77 9.42 22.03
C GLY A 102 8.45 10.16 22.15
#